data_AF-A0A345IMI1-F1
#
_entry.id   AF-A0A345IMI1-F1
#
_cell.length_a   1.000
_cell.length_b   1.000
_cell.length_c   1.000
_cell.angle_alpha   90.00
_cell.angle_beta   90.00
_cell.angle_gamma   90.00
#
_symmetry.space_group_name_H-M   'P 1'
#
loop_
_entity.id
_entity.type
_entity.pdbx_description
1 polymer ?
#
loop_
_entity_poly.entity_id
_entity_poly.type
_entity_poly.pdbx_seq_one_letter_code
_entity_poly.pdbx_strand_id
1 'polypeptide(L)'
;MTVPPEAETSQPILEVRFFRTTAGNEPVREWLKSLTREDRKGIGEDIKTAQFGWPLGMPLIRKLEKGLWEVRTLERATGVLGKRLRLELV
;
A
#
# COMPACT_ATOMS: atom_id res chain seq x y z
N MET A 1 6.67 21.07 -34.91
CA MET A 1 6.47 20.98 -33.44
C MET A 1 5.49 19.84 -33.20
N THR A 2 6.01 18.63 -32.97
CA THR A 2 5.16 17.51 -32.54
C THR A 2 5.20 17.52 -31.01
N VAL A 3 4.05 17.72 -30.38
CA VAL A 3 3.92 17.51 -28.94
C VAL A 3 4.06 15.99 -28.73
N PRO A 4 4.99 15.51 -27.88
CA PRO A 4 5.07 14.09 -27.58
C PRO A 4 3.75 13.65 -26.93
N PRO A 5 3.29 12.40 -27.16
CA PRO A 5 2.06 11.91 -26.54
C PRO A 5 2.21 12.05 -25.04
N GLU A 6 1.32 12.84 -24.46
CA GLU A 6 1.19 13.06 -23.04
C GLU A 6 1.26 11.68 -22.37
N ALA A 7 2.32 11.46 -21.60
CA ALA A 7 2.38 10.31 -20.72
C ALA A 7 1.10 10.40 -19.90
N GLU A 8 0.14 9.51 -20.19
CA GLU A 8 -1.05 9.28 -19.37
C GLU A 8 -0.54 8.91 -17.99
N THR A 9 -0.30 9.95 -17.21
CA THR A 9 -0.04 9.88 -15.79
C THR A 9 -1.39 9.46 -15.24
N SER A 10 -1.62 8.14 -15.22
CA SER A 10 -2.67 7.56 -14.41
C SER A 10 -2.38 8.05 -13.00
N GLN A 11 -3.06 9.14 -12.63
CA GLN A 11 -2.99 9.69 -11.30
C GLN A 11 -3.62 8.63 -10.41
N PRO A 12 -2.92 8.19 -9.35
CA PRO A 12 -3.47 7.18 -8.47
C PRO A 12 -4.81 7.69 -7.93
N ILE A 13 -5.84 6.84 -7.94
CA ILE A 13 -7.19 7.16 -7.45
C ILE A 13 -7.13 7.45 -5.94
N LEU A 14 -6.14 6.87 -5.26
CA LEU A 14 -5.92 6.97 -3.84
C LEU A 14 -4.48 7.36 -3.53
N GLU A 15 -4.31 8.30 -2.61
CA GLU A 15 -2.99 8.66 -2.12
C GLU A 15 -2.62 7.78 -0.93
N VAL A 16 -1.45 7.12 -1.01
CA VAL A 16 -0.94 6.27 0.07
C VAL A 16 0.17 7.01 0.80
N ARG A 17 -0.07 7.28 2.08
CA ARG A 17 0.93 7.87 2.97
C ARG A 17 1.26 6.89 4.09
N PHE A 18 2.55 6.78 4.41
CA PHE A 18 2.96 6.05 5.60
C PHE A 18 2.71 6.89 6.83
N PHE A 19 2.12 6.27 7.85
CA PHE A 19 1.99 6.89 9.15
C PHE A 19 3.37 7.27 9.68
N ARG A 20 3.52 8.55 10.03
CA ARG A 20 4.71 9.10 10.66
C ARG A 20 4.36 9.48 12.09
N THR A 21 5.10 8.91 13.03
CA THR A 21 5.00 9.26 14.46
C THR A 21 5.39 10.72 14.70
N THR A 22 4.97 11.28 15.84
CA THR A 22 5.36 12.65 16.27
C THR A 22 6.89 12.82 16.37
N ALA A 23 7.61 11.73 16.62
CA ALA A 23 9.08 11.70 16.67
C ALA A 23 9.75 11.68 15.28
N GLY A 24 8.97 11.67 14.19
CA GLY A 24 9.49 11.61 12.82
C GLY A 24 9.75 10.19 12.29
N ASN A 25 9.56 9.16 13.12
CA ASN A 25 9.78 7.77 12.70
C ASN A 25 8.58 7.24 11.91
N GLU A 26 8.86 6.51 10.84
CA GLU A 26 7.90 5.81 10.01
C GLU A 26 7.98 4.29 10.30
N PRO A 27 7.31 3.78 11.34
CA PRO A 27 7.48 2.38 11.77
C PRO A 27 7.12 1.38 10.67
N VAL A 28 6.15 1.70 9.82
CA VAL A 28 5.75 0.86 8.68
C VAL A 28 6.86 0.79 7.63
N ARG A 29 7.56 1.91 7.37
CA ARG A 29 8.69 1.95 6.43
C ARG A 29 9.89 1.17 6.96
N GLU A 30 10.19 1.33 8.24
CA GLU A 30 11.24 0.56 8.94
C GLU A 30 10.94 -0.95 8.87
N TRP A 31 9.70 -1.33 9.16
CA TRP A 31 9.24 -2.71 9.05
C TRP A 31 9.34 -3.24 7.62
N LEU A 32 8.88 -2.48 6.62
CA LEU A 32 9.02 -2.85 5.20
C LEU A 32 10.48 -3.09 4.82
N LYS A 33 11.41 -2.24 5.28
CA LYS A 33 12.85 -2.42 5.03
C LYS A 33 13.41 -3.70 5.67
N SER A 34 12.83 -4.14 6.78
CA SER A 34 13.22 -5.41 7.45
C SER A 34 12.74 -6.66 6.70
N LEU A 35 11.81 -6.53 5.74
CA LEU A 35 11.30 -7.66 4.98
C LEU A 35 12.21 -8.05 3.81
N THR A 36 12.05 -9.28 3.34
CA THR A 36 12.73 -9.76 2.14
C THR A 36 12.32 -8.92 0.92
N ARG A 37 13.13 -9.00 -0.15
CA ARG A 37 12.81 -8.32 -1.41
C ARG A 37 11.49 -8.83 -2.00
N GLU A 38 11.17 -10.11 -1.80
CA GLU A 38 9.95 -10.75 -2.32
C GLU A 38 8.71 -10.24 -1.58
N ASP A 39 8.73 -10.19 -0.26
CA ASP A 39 7.62 -9.67 0.55
C ASP A 39 7.39 -8.18 0.29
N ARG A 40 8.46 -7.38 0.22
CA ARG A 40 8.37 -5.96 -0.14
C ARG A 40 7.72 -5.76 -1.50
N LYS A 41 8.05 -6.63 -2.46
CA LYS A 41 7.47 -6.56 -3.81
C LYS A 41 5.99 -6.90 -3.77
N GLY A 42 5.60 -7.99 -3.10
CA GLY A 42 4.19 -8.37 -2.95
C GLY A 42 3.35 -7.27 -2.30
N ILE A 43 3.83 -6.71 -1.19
CA ILE A 43 3.16 -5.59 -0.51
C ILE A 43 3.05 -4.37 -1.43
N GLY A 44 4.11 -4.03 -2.17
CA GLY A 44 4.08 -2.93 -3.13
C GLY A 44 3.06 -3.14 -4.26
N GLU A 45 2.92 -4.37 -4.75
CA GLU A 45 1.93 -4.74 -5.77
C GLU A 45 0.50 -4.64 -5.24
N ASP A 46 0.25 -5.09 -4.01
CA ASP A 46 -1.07 -4.97 -3.37
C ASP A 46 -1.44 -3.51 -3.10
N ILE A 47 -0.49 -2.69 -2.62
CA ILE A 47 -0.69 -1.25 -2.41
C ILE A 47 -0.92 -0.54 -3.75
N LYS A 48 -0.18 -0.89 -4.81
CA LYS A 48 -0.44 -0.36 -6.15
C LYS A 48 -1.84 -0.74 -6.62
N THR A 49 -2.23 -1.99 -6.43
CA THR A 49 -3.58 -2.44 -6.77
C THR A 49 -4.64 -1.63 -6.03
N ALA A 50 -4.44 -1.34 -4.74
CA ALA A 50 -5.32 -0.46 -3.96
C ALA A 50 -5.37 0.99 -4.50
N GLN A 51 -4.22 1.57 -4.85
CA GLN A 51 -4.12 2.93 -5.37
C GLN A 51 -4.83 3.14 -6.71
N PHE A 52 -4.75 2.16 -7.60
CA PHE A 52 -5.28 2.25 -8.96
C PHE A 52 -6.63 1.54 -9.16
N GLY A 53 -6.97 0.60 -8.28
CA GLY A 53 -8.20 -0.20 -8.36
C GLY A 53 -9.31 0.28 -7.44
N TRP A 54 -9.13 1.40 -6.74
CA TRP A 54 -10.11 1.90 -5.80
C TRP A 54 -11.46 2.23 -6.47
N PRO A 55 -12.60 1.86 -5.87
CA PRO A 55 -12.79 1.11 -4.62
C PRO A 55 -12.64 -0.42 -4.80
N LEU A 56 -11.71 -1.03 -4.06
CA LEU A 56 -11.58 -2.49 -4.01
C LEU A 56 -12.36 -3.07 -2.82
N GLY A 57 -12.95 -4.23 -3.05
CA GLY A 57 -13.64 -5.01 -2.02
C GLY A 57 -12.73 -6.02 -1.30
N MET A 58 -13.36 -6.91 -0.55
CA MET A 58 -12.70 -8.08 0.02
C MET A 58 -12.24 -9.04 -1.09
N PRO A 59 -11.12 -9.78 -0.91
CA PRO A 59 -10.37 -9.95 0.33
C PRO A 59 -9.24 -8.94 0.53
N LEU A 60 -8.93 -8.10 -0.46
CA LEU A 60 -7.73 -7.25 -0.45
C LEU A 60 -7.90 -6.01 0.42
N ILE A 61 -9.06 -5.37 0.38
CA ILE A 61 -9.32 -4.17 1.18
C ILE A 61 -10.47 -4.43 2.15
N ARG A 62 -10.22 -4.13 3.43
CA ARG A 62 -11.23 -4.15 4.48
C ARG A 62 -11.40 -2.75 5.05
N LYS A 63 -12.60 -2.19 4.91
CA LYS A 63 -12.96 -0.95 5.60
C LYS A 63 -12.97 -1.17 7.11
N LEU A 64 -12.20 -0.38 7.85
CA LEU A 64 -12.18 -0.40 9.31
C LEU A 64 -13.03 0.74 9.86
N GLU A 65 -12.70 1.98 9.50
CA GLU A 65 -13.35 3.19 10.03
C GLU A 65 -13.47 4.26 8.93
N LYS A 66 -14.04 5.43 9.26
CA LYS A 66 -14.17 6.53 8.30
C LYS A 66 -12.77 7.08 7.99
N GLY A 67 -12.35 6.98 6.72
CA GLY A 67 -11.00 7.39 6.31
C GLY A 67 -9.91 6.36 6.61
N LEU A 68 -10.29 5.13 6.97
CA LEU A 68 -9.34 4.10 7.36
C LEU A 68 -9.69 2.73 6.77
N TRP A 69 -8.70 2.15 6.09
CA TRP A 69 -8.83 0.85 5.45
C TRP A 69 -7.60 -0.01 5.72
N GLU A 70 -7.82 -1.32 5.86
CA GLU A 70 -6.80 -2.34 5.97
C GLU A 70 -6.55 -2.92 4.58
N VAL A 71 -5.30 -2.88 4.11
CA VAL A 71 -4.88 -3.62 2.91
C VAL A 71 -4.28 -4.95 3.37
N ARG A 72 -4.91 -6.04 2.96
CA ARG A 72 -4.51 -7.41 3.28
C ARG A 72 -3.57 -7.92 2.23
N THR A 73 -2.29 -7.89 2.54
CA THR A 73 -1.25 -8.50 1.71
C THR A 73 -1.13 -9.96 2.10
N LEU A 74 -1.36 -10.88 1.15
CA LEU A 74 -1.14 -12.29 1.38
C LEU A 74 0.36 -12.57 1.22
N GLU A 75 1.05 -12.73 2.34
CA GLU A 75 2.46 -13.15 2.41
C GLU A 75 2.58 -14.51 1.71
N ARG A 76 3.14 -14.55 0.49
CA ARG A 76 3.23 -15.80 -0.29
C ARG A 76 4.37 -16.72 0.13
N ALA A 77 5.29 -16.27 0.98
CA ALA A 77 6.44 -17.08 1.34
C ALA A 77 7.10 -16.66 2.67
N THR A 78 6.58 -17.10 3.82
CA THR A 78 7.37 -17.52 5.01
C THR A 78 6.46 -17.59 6.24
N GLY A 79 6.54 -18.70 6.98
CA GLY A 79 5.75 -18.99 8.17
C GLY A 79 6.10 -18.12 9.38
N VAL A 80 5.76 -16.84 9.36
CA VAL A 80 5.72 -15.98 10.55
C VAL A 80 4.34 -15.32 10.58
N LEU A 81 3.64 -15.46 11.71
CA LEU A 81 2.25 -15.03 11.95
C LEU A 81 1.87 -13.67 11.30
N GLY A 82 0.75 -13.70 10.58
CA GLY A 82 0.15 -12.60 9.82
C GLY A 82 0.37 -11.20 10.40
N LYS A 83 1.19 -10.43 9.70
CA LYS A 83 1.44 -9.02 9.98
C LYS A 83 0.35 -8.19 9.29
N ARG A 84 -0.56 -7.62 10.07
CA ARG A 84 -1.64 -6.75 9.58
C ARG A 84 -1.11 -5.36 9.24
N LEU A 85 -1.12 -4.99 7.97
CA LEU A 85 -0.77 -3.64 7.52
C LEU A 85 -1.97 -2.70 7.64
N ARG A 86 -1.87 -1.72 8.53
CA ARG A 86 -2.82 -0.61 8.62
C ARG A 86 -2.27 0.53 7.78
N LEU A 87 -2.94 0.84 6.67
CA LEU A 87 -2.61 1.98 5.82
C LEU A 87 -3.68 3.05 6.02
N GLU A 88 -3.26 4.25 6.39
CA GLU A 88 -4.14 5.42 6.39
C GLU A 88 -4.16 5.94 4.95
N LEU A 89 -5.23 5.60 4.25
CA LEU A 89 -5.52 6.13 2.93
C LEU A 89 -6.16 7.50 3.14
N VAL A 90 -5.55 8.56 2.62
CA VAL A 90 -6.00 9.94 2.82
C VAL A 90 -6.58 10.48 1.53
#